data_AF-A0A2J8V8X0-F1
#
_entry.id   AF-A0A2J8V8X0-F1
#
_cell.length_a   1.000
_cell.length_b   1.000
_cell.length_c   1.000
_cell.angle_alpha   90.00
_cell.angle_beta   90.00
_cell.angle_gamma   90.00
#
_symmetry.space_group_name_H-M   'P 1'
#
loop_
_entity.id
_entity.type
_entity.pdbx_description
1 polymer ?
#
loop_
_entity_poly.entity_id
_entity_poly.type
_entity_poly.pdbx_seq_one_letter_code
_entity_poly.pdbx_strand_id
1 'polypeptide(L)'
;VKRNYSRLIPMLKNVVALDVEVATNRIYWCDLSYRKIYSAYMDKASDPKEQKVLIDEQLHSPEGLAVDWVHKHIYWTDSGNKTISVATVDGGRRRTLFSRNLSEPRAIAVDPLRGSAEPALVLGRLQATPAVQH
;
A
#
# COMPACT_ATOMS: atom_id res chain seq x y z
N VAL A 1 -18.57 27.66 -11.48
CA VAL A 1 -18.26 26.85 -10.27
C VAL A 1 -16.77 26.96 -9.99
N LYS A 2 -16.35 27.64 -8.91
CA LYS A 2 -14.92 27.69 -8.52
C LYS A 2 -14.53 26.31 -7.97
N ARG A 3 -13.47 25.70 -8.51
CA ARG A 3 -12.87 24.50 -7.91
C ARG A 3 -12.11 24.91 -6.66
N ASN A 4 -12.50 24.36 -5.51
CA ASN A 4 -11.73 24.48 -4.28
C ASN A 4 -10.60 23.44 -4.32
N TYR A 5 -9.38 23.91 -4.55
CA TYR A 5 -8.18 23.10 -4.40
C TYR A 5 -7.64 23.31 -2.98
N SER A 6 -7.49 22.22 -2.23
CA SER A 6 -6.84 22.22 -0.92
C SER A 6 -5.68 21.24 -0.93
N ARG A 7 -4.62 21.59 -0.20
CA ARG A 7 -3.48 20.71 0.02
C ARG A 7 -3.76 19.86 1.26
N LEU A 8 -3.90 18.55 1.09
CA LEU A 8 -4.23 17.63 2.18
C LEU A 8 -3.03 17.34 3.08
N ILE A 9 -1.90 16.93 2.49
CA ILE A 9 -0.66 16.64 3.22
C ILE A 9 0.48 17.47 2.61
N PRO A 10 1.02 18.47 3.32
CA PRO A 10 2.15 19.25 2.84
C PRO A 10 3.49 18.55 3.14
N MET A 11 4.55 18.99 2.45
CA MET A 11 5.95 18.63 2.76
C MET A 11 6.28 17.13 2.72
N LEU A 12 5.62 16.38 1.83
CA LEU A 12 6.01 15.01 1.49
C LEU A 12 7.31 15.01 0.66
N LYS A 13 8.15 13.98 0.81
CA LYS A 13 9.47 13.95 0.15
C LYS A 13 9.45 13.20 -1.18
N ASN A 14 9.13 11.91 -1.16
CA ASN A 14 8.98 11.12 -2.37
C ASN A 14 7.88 10.07 -2.21
N VAL A 15 6.63 10.55 -2.20
CA VAL A 15 5.45 9.70 -2.06
C VAL A 15 4.97 9.24 -3.43
N VAL A 16 4.91 7.91 -3.62
CA VAL A 16 4.61 7.30 -4.93
C VAL A 16 3.32 6.48 -4.94
N ALA A 17 2.86 6.04 -3.77
CA ALA A 17 1.66 5.21 -3.63
C ALA A 17 0.84 5.70 -2.44
N LEU A 18 -0.48 5.67 -2.59
CA LEU A 18 -1.45 5.99 -1.55
C LEU A 18 -2.74 5.22 -1.77
N ASP A 19 -3.47 4.99 -0.69
CA ASP A 19 -4.85 4.49 -0.73
C ASP A 19 -5.62 4.97 0.51
N VAL A 20 -6.94 4.82 0.52
CA VAL A 20 -7.83 5.42 1.52
C VAL A 20 -8.85 4.45 2.08
N GLU A 21 -9.14 4.59 3.37
CA GLU A 21 -10.31 3.99 3.99
C GLU A 21 -11.37 5.07 4.23
N VAL A 22 -12.35 5.12 3.32
CA VAL A 22 -13.37 6.18 3.30
C VAL A 22 -14.20 6.19 4.58
N ALA A 23 -14.64 5.03 5.06
CA ALA A 23 -15.53 4.91 6.22
C ALA A 23 -14.93 5.49 7.51
N THR A 24 -13.60 5.44 7.65
CA THR A 24 -12.89 5.95 8.82
C THR A 24 -12.15 7.26 8.57
N ASN A 25 -12.30 7.85 7.37
CA ASN A 25 -11.59 9.06 6.96
C ASN A 25 -10.06 8.94 7.10
N ARG A 26 -9.48 7.79 6.71
CA ARG A 26 -8.04 7.52 6.83
C ARG A 26 -7.36 7.47 5.48
N ILE A 27 -6.16 8.01 5.43
CA ILE A 27 -5.25 7.91 4.28
C ILE A 27 -4.01 7.11 4.68
N TYR A 28 -3.51 6.32 3.73
CA TYR A 28 -2.30 5.52 3.83
C TYR A 28 -1.40 5.89 2.67
N TRP A 29 -0.09 6.05 2.92
CA TRP A 29 0.84 6.40 1.84
C TRP A 29 2.23 5.83 2.09
N CYS A 30 2.99 5.63 1.01
CA CYS A 30 4.38 5.21 1.07
C CYS A 30 5.32 6.32 0.59
N ASP A 31 6.35 6.63 1.40
CA ASP A 31 7.45 7.52 1.02
C ASP A 31 8.72 6.70 0.74
N LEU A 32 9.21 6.76 -0.50
CA LEU A 32 10.40 6.02 -0.95
C LEU A 32 11.71 6.61 -0.43
N SER A 33 11.76 7.91 -0.12
CA SER A 33 12.97 8.53 0.44
C SER A 33 13.20 8.07 1.86
N TYR A 34 12.13 7.93 2.65
CA TYR A 34 12.22 7.41 4.01
C TYR A 34 12.07 5.89 4.11
N ARG A 35 11.57 5.24 3.05
CA ARG A 35 11.23 3.80 3.03
C ARG A 35 10.27 3.44 4.16
N LYS A 36 9.18 4.20 4.25
CA LYS A 36 8.15 4.02 5.27
C LYS A 36 6.76 4.03 4.67
N ILE A 37 5.86 3.28 5.29
CA ILE A 37 4.42 3.37 5.06
C ILE A 37 3.81 4.10 6.26
N TYR A 38 2.97 5.09 5.99
CA TYR A 38 2.35 5.94 6.98
C TYR A 38 0.83 5.86 6.91
N SER A 39 0.17 6.33 7.96
CA SER A 39 -1.26 6.59 7.98
C SER A 39 -1.62 7.78 8.87
N ALA A 40 -2.67 8.49 8.49
CA ALA A 40 -3.26 9.58 9.27
C ALA A 40 -4.77 9.66 9.02
N TYR A 41 -5.49 10.31 9.93
CA TYR A 41 -6.83 10.80 9.63
C TYR A 41 -6.73 12.00 8.68
N MET A 42 -7.54 12.06 7.64
CA MET A 42 -7.40 13.05 6.56
C MET A 42 -7.51 14.51 7.06
N ASP A 43 -8.39 14.75 8.04
CA ASP A 43 -8.57 16.05 8.69
C ASP A 43 -7.36 16.51 9.52
N LYS A 44 -6.50 15.57 9.90
CA LYS A 44 -5.28 15.80 10.71
C LYS A 44 -3.98 15.53 9.96
N ALA A 45 -4.06 15.02 8.74
CA ALA A 45 -2.90 14.53 8.00
C ALA A 45 -1.88 15.64 7.65
N SER A 46 -2.30 16.91 7.73
CA SER A 46 -1.40 18.05 7.57
C SER A 46 -0.43 18.27 8.74
N ASP A 47 -0.76 17.77 9.94
CA ASP A 47 0.13 17.84 11.11
C ASP A 47 1.07 16.62 11.12
N PRO A 48 2.41 16.80 10.99
CA PRO A 48 3.37 15.71 11.03
C PRO A 48 3.29 14.84 12.28
N LYS A 49 2.81 15.36 13.42
CA LYS A 49 2.67 14.59 14.67
C LYS A 49 1.53 13.57 14.62
N GLU A 50 0.54 13.81 13.76
CA GLU A 50 -0.62 12.93 13.56
C GLU A 50 -0.35 11.86 12.48
N GLN A 51 0.78 11.97 11.78
CA GLN A 51 1.23 11.01 10.78
C GLN A 51 1.92 9.82 11.47
N LYS A 52 1.21 8.70 11.57
CA LYS A 52 1.73 7.48 12.20
C LYS A 52 2.55 6.69 11.20
N VAL A 53 3.72 6.23 11.63
CA VAL A 53 4.50 5.22 10.91
C VAL A 53 3.86 3.86 11.17
N LEU A 54 3.48 3.16 10.10
CA LEU A 54 2.93 1.80 10.18
C LEU A 54 3.99 0.74 9.91
N ILE A 55 4.85 0.97 8.92
CA ILE A 55 5.93 0.07 8.53
C ILE A 55 7.18 0.91 8.27
N ASP A 56 8.30 0.57 8.92
CA ASP A 56 9.59 1.25 8.78
C ASP A 56 10.79 0.33 8.56
N GLU A 57 10.55 -0.97 8.49
CA GLU A 57 11.57 -1.97 8.24
C GLU A 57 11.25 -2.80 7.00
N GLN A 58 12.28 -3.40 6.40
CA GLN A 58 12.16 -4.33 5.27
C GLN A 58 11.31 -3.76 4.11
N LEU A 59 11.49 -2.48 3.80
CA LEU A 59 10.95 -1.80 2.62
C LEU A 59 12.13 -1.37 1.74
N HIS A 60 12.07 -1.67 0.44
CA HIS A 60 13.09 -1.25 -0.52
C HIS A 60 12.50 -0.24 -1.51
N SER A 61 11.51 -0.67 -2.29
CA SER A 61 10.83 0.18 -3.28
C SER A 61 9.34 -0.15 -3.33
N PRO A 62 8.54 0.28 -2.34
CA PRO A 62 7.11 0.01 -2.34
C PRO A 62 6.36 0.92 -3.30
N GLU A 63 5.92 0.38 -4.43
CA GLU A 63 5.36 1.15 -5.55
C GLU A 63 3.82 1.07 -5.66
N GLY A 64 3.20 0.17 -4.90
CA GLY A 64 1.74 0.02 -4.86
C GLY A 64 1.26 -0.24 -3.44
N LEU A 65 0.08 0.28 -3.13
CA LEU A 65 -0.56 0.18 -1.83
C LEU A 65 -2.06 -0.04 -2.04
N ALA A 66 -2.66 -0.96 -1.30
CA ALA A 66 -4.10 -1.22 -1.29
C ALA A 66 -4.60 -1.49 0.13
N VAL A 67 -5.76 -0.96 0.47
CA VAL A 67 -6.39 -1.11 1.79
C VAL A 67 -7.61 -2.03 1.67
N ASP A 68 -7.60 -3.12 2.42
CA ASP A 68 -8.79 -3.92 2.67
C ASP A 68 -9.53 -3.32 3.88
N TRP A 69 -10.55 -2.51 3.57
CA TRP A 69 -11.37 -1.83 4.58
C TRP A 69 -12.29 -2.77 5.35
N VAL A 70 -12.55 -3.99 4.86
CA VAL A 70 -13.41 -4.97 5.51
C VAL A 70 -12.63 -5.75 6.56
N HIS A 71 -11.48 -6.30 6.18
CA HIS A 71 -10.65 -7.15 7.04
C HIS A 71 -9.55 -6.38 7.79
N LYS A 72 -9.45 -5.06 7.56
CA LYS A 72 -8.49 -4.17 8.23
C LYS A 72 -7.03 -4.56 7.96
N HIS A 73 -6.73 -4.75 6.69
CA HIS A 73 -5.39 -5.06 6.20
C HIS A 73 -4.89 -4.02 5.20
N ILE A 74 -3.58 -3.80 5.18
CA ILE A 74 -2.88 -3.07 4.14
C ILE A 74 -2.01 -4.04 3.35
N TYR A 75 -2.03 -3.88 2.03
CA TYR A 75 -1.23 -4.66 1.09
C TYR A 75 -0.30 -3.72 0.35
N TRP A 76 0.90 -4.16 0.08
CA TRP A 76 1.82 -3.42 -0.76
C TRP A 76 2.65 -4.35 -1.63
N THR A 77 3.03 -3.82 -2.78
CA THR A 77 4.05 -4.39 -3.66
C THR A 77 5.38 -3.74 -3.34
N ASP A 78 6.47 -4.48 -3.43
CA ASP A 78 7.82 -3.94 -3.32
C ASP A 78 8.65 -4.45 -4.49
N SER A 79 8.94 -3.57 -5.45
CA SER A 79 9.67 -3.91 -6.68
C SER A 79 11.14 -4.24 -6.41
N GLY A 80 11.72 -3.59 -5.39
CA GLY A 80 13.10 -3.80 -4.96
C GLY A 80 13.28 -5.13 -4.23
N ASN A 81 12.35 -5.47 -3.34
CA ASN A 81 12.35 -6.77 -2.66
C ASN A 81 11.72 -7.90 -3.48
N LYS A 82 11.04 -7.57 -4.58
CA LYS A 82 10.26 -8.52 -5.41
C LYS A 82 9.24 -9.29 -4.59
N THR A 83 8.50 -8.57 -3.74
CA THR A 83 7.49 -9.16 -2.86
C THR A 83 6.14 -8.49 -2.99
N ILE A 84 5.11 -9.23 -2.57
CA ILE A 84 3.82 -8.68 -2.17
C ILE A 84 3.63 -9.06 -0.72
N SER A 85 3.31 -8.08 0.10
CA SER A 85 3.21 -8.24 1.55
C SER A 85 1.90 -7.67 2.06
N VAL A 86 1.51 -8.12 3.26
CA VAL A 86 0.33 -7.69 3.98
C VAL A 86 0.70 -7.33 5.42
N ALA A 87 -0.02 -6.37 5.99
CA ALA A 87 -0.03 -6.12 7.41
C ALA A 87 -1.42 -5.74 7.92
N THR A 88 -1.65 -5.84 9.22
CA THR A 88 -2.79 -5.18 9.88
C THR A 88 -2.68 -3.66 9.71
N VAL A 89 -3.81 -2.95 9.65
CA VAL A 89 -3.85 -1.47 9.48
C VAL A 89 -3.17 -0.68 10.61
N ASP A 90 -2.88 -1.33 11.75
CA ASP A 90 -2.09 -0.79 12.85
C ASP A 90 -0.58 -1.08 12.73
N GLY A 91 -0.15 -1.82 11.69
CA GLY A 91 1.23 -2.21 11.45
C GLY A 91 1.75 -3.38 12.31
N GLY A 92 0.96 -3.86 13.27
CA GLY A 92 1.44 -4.78 14.32
C GLY A 92 1.70 -6.22 13.86
N ARG A 93 1.03 -6.69 12.80
CA ARG A 93 1.24 -8.03 12.26
C ARG A 93 1.50 -7.96 10.77
N ARG A 94 2.67 -8.42 10.37
CA ARG A 94 3.15 -8.40 8.98
C ARG A 94 3.45 -9.80 8.46
N ARG A 95 3.18 -10.01 7.17
CA ARG A 95 3.55 -11.24 6.44
C ARG A 95 3.86 -10.95 4.97
N THR A 96 4.89 -11.60 4.42
CA THR A 96 5.10 -11.69 2.97
C THR A 96 4.18 -12.77 2.40
N LEU A 97 3.36 -12.42 1.41
CA LEU A 97 2.44 -13.35 0.74
C LEU A 97 3.08 -13.99 -0.49
N PHE A 98 3.76 -13.19 -1.31
CA PHE A 98 4.40 -13.63 -2.53
C PHE A 98 5.85 -13.14 -2.56
N SER A 99 6.78 -14.01 -2.95
CA SER A 99 8.22 -13.72 -3.02
C SER A 99 8.93 -14.45 -4.17
N ARG A 100 8.18 -15.10 -5.06
CA ARG A 100 8.70 -15.85 -6.20
C ARG A 100 8.00 -15.41 -7.48
N ASN A 101 8.72 -15.45 -8.59
CA ASN A 101 8.21 -15.12 -9.94
C ASN A 101 7.63 -13.69 -10.05
N LEU A 102 8.14 -12.75 -9.25
CA LEU A 102 7.83 -11.33 -9.33
C LEU A 102 9.04 -10.59 -9.91
N SER A 103 8.87 -9.91 -11.04
CA SER A 103 9.93 -9.09 -11.65
C SER A 103 9.87 -7.66 -11.12
N GLU A 104 8.77 -6.97 -11.40
CA GLU A 104 8.51 -5.57 -11.08
C GLU A 104 7.04 -5.38 -10.65
N PRO A 105 6.64 -5.89 -9.48
CA PRO A 105 5.28 -5.67 -8.98
C PRO A 105 5.06 -4.18 -8.72
N ARG A 106 3.98 -3.62 -9.30
CA ARG A 106 3.62 -2.20 -9.24
C ARG A 106 2.26 -1.99 -8.59
N ALA A 107 1.24 -1.65 -9.39
CA ALA A 107 -0.09 -1.38 -8.88
C ALA A 107 -0.73 -2.67 -8.31
N ILE A 108 -1.47 -2.49 -7.22
CA ILE A 108 -2.20 -3.52 -6.51
C ILE A 108 -3.56 -2.97 -6.15
N ALA A 109 -4.60 -3.79 -6.28
CA ALA A 109 -5.94 -3.49 -5.82
C ALA A 109 -6.51 -4.74 -5.15
N VAL A 110 -7.39 -4.53 -4.17
CA VAL A 110 -8.06 -5.60 -3.44
C VAL A 110 -9.56 -5.57 -3.72
N ASP A 111 -10.15 -6.75 -3.87
CA ASP A 111 -11.60 -6.94 -3.86
C ASP A 111 -11.99 -7.71 -2.58
N PRO A 112 -12.30 -7.00 -1.47
CA PRO A 112 -12.54 -7.64 -0.19
C PRO A 112 -13.89 -8.36 -0.10
N LEU A 113 -14.80 -8.13 -1.05
CA LEU A 113 -16.16 -8.70 -1.02
C LEU A 113 -16.28 -9.98 -1.86
N ARG A 114 -15.36 -10.23 -2.80
CA ARG A 114 -15.41 -11.41 -3.69
C ARG A 114 -14.63 -12.62 -3.20
N GLY A 115 -14.22 -12.63 -1.93
CA GLY A 115 -13.90 -13.82 -1.13
C GLY A 115 -13.39 -15.06 -1.89
N SER A 116 -12.23 -15.00 -2.52
CA SER A 116 -11.34 -16.15 -2.47
C SER A 116 -10.61 -16.11 -1.12
N ALA A 117 -10.25 -17.27 -0.56
CA ALA A 117 -9.50 -17.34 0.70
C ALA A 117 -8.17 -16.56 0.69
N GLU A 118 -7.73 -16.15 -0.49
CA GLU A 118 -6.70 -15.15 -0.75
C GLU A 118 -7.39 -13.86 -1.25
N PRO A 119 -7.07 -12.66 -0.73
CA PRO A 119 -7.55 -11.40 -1.29
C PRO A 119 -7.25 -11.39 -2.79
N ALA A 120 -8.26 -11.16 -3.63
CA ALA A 120 -8.08 -11.12 -5.07
C ALA A 120 -7.22 -9.90 -5.42
N LEU A 121 -5.91 -10.12 -5.48
CA LEU A 121 -4.93 -9.13 -5.90
C LEU A 121 -5.08 -8.96 -7.42
N VAL A 122 -5.69 -7.86 -7.85
CA VAL A 122 -5.66 -7.51 -9.26
C VAL A 122 -4.30 -6.87 -9.54
N LEU A 123 -3.33 -7.70 -9.93
CA LEU A 123 -2.05 -7.23 -10.43
C LEU A 123 -2.25 -6.63 -11.82
N GLY A 124 -2.01 -5.33 -11.97
CA GLY A 124 -1.88 -4.70 -13.28
C GLY A 124 -0.73 -5.37 -14.04
N ARG A 125 -1.04 -5.99 -15.18
CA ARG A 125 -0.15 -6.87 -15.96
C ARG A 125 1.28 -6.36 -16.13
N LEU A 126 2.24 -7.20 -15.73
CA LEU A 126 3.50 -7.46 -16.47
C LEU A 126 3.74 -8.98 -16.38
N GLN A 127 3.96 -9.60 -17.53
CA GLN A 127 3.89 -11.05 -17.74
C GLN A 127 4.81 -11.83 -16.79
N ALA A 128 4.23 -12.68 -15.93
CA ALA A 128 4.90 -13.88 -15.49
C ALA A 128 4.51 -14.99 -16.46
N THR A 129 5.34 -15.25 -17.47
CA THR A 129 5.28 -16.54 -18.19
C THR A 129 5.56 -17.64 -17.17
N PRO A 130 4.69 -18.65 -17.01
CA PRO A 130 5.04 -19.80 -16.19
C PRO A 130 6.22 -20.51 -16.85
N ALA A 131 7.31 -20.72 -16.10
CA ALA A 131 8.37 -21.61 -16.52
C ALA A 131 7.75 -23.00 -16.71
N VAL A 132 7.88 -23.54 -17.92
CA VAL A 132 7.56 -24.93 -18.23
C VAL A 132 8.44 -25.80 -17.33
N GLN A 133 7.83 -26.63 -16.49
CA GLN A 133 8.55 -27.69 -15.79
C GLN A 133 8.78 -28.83 -16.80
N HIS A 134 10.04 -29.24 -16.95
CA HIS A 134 10.43 -30.52 -17.51
C HIS A 134 10.41 -31.60 -16.44
#